data_AF-A0A369JZT5-F1
#
_entry.id   AF-A0A369JZT5-F1
#
_cell.length_a   1.000
_cell.length_b   1.000
_cell.length_c   1.000
_cell.angle_alpha   90.00
_cell.angle_beta   90.00
_cell.angle_gamma   90.00
#
_symmetry.space_group_name_H-M   'P 1'
#
loop_
_entity.id
_entity.type
_entity.pdbx_description
1 polymer ?
#
loop_
_entity_poly.entity_id
_entity_poly.type
_entity_poly.pdbx_seq_one_letter_code
_entity_poly.pdbx_strand_id
1 'polypeptide(L)'
;MSLQNIYTQPQILWSQLTELDFFQMALAAMPILKVLKQCGQLKSCHLWVEHGEHRFPTLESIGSEDIKLAHLRLLVVGGKISQGNRFFARLFVPSLADLCLTMEYPHAFADVSAMLRASRTSLKIFQYDSNKATHLPEVLELEDLLKSFPSLVELNSSLKFPSSTLERVFQRELLPRVEVLNCIVGMDELDAFFSMLINRRSRPGSSCGLRKVWITFTEDAKESGEERSQSISDKYGITRV
;
A
#
# COMPACT_ATOMS: atom_id res chain seq x y z
N MET A 1 15.47 24.01 -6.80
CA MET A 1 14.40 25.02 -6.92
C MET A 1 13.32 24.67 -5.90
N SER A 2 12.89 25.60 -5.04
CA SER A 2 11.89 25.29 -4.01
C SER A 2 10.48 25.22 -4.62
N LEU A 3 9.64 24.28 -4.19
CA LEU A 3 8.26 24.15 -4.67
C LEU A 3 7.43 25.45 -4.47
N GLN A 4 7.78 26.27 -3.48
CA GLN A 4 7.14 27.58 -3.23
C GLN A 4 7.20 28.52 -4.44
N ASN A 5 8.27 28.42 -5.23
CA ASN A 5 8.44 29.23 -6.43
C ASN A 5 7.72 28.62 -7.65
N ILE A 6 7.28 27.36 -7.59
CA ILE A 6 6.69 26.63 -8.73
C ILE A 6 5.17 26.82 -8.76
N TYR A 7 4.47 26.68 -7.63
CA TYR A 7 3.00 26.79 -7.63
C TYR A 7 2.47 28.23 -7.68
N THR A 8 3.35 29.22 -7.52
CA THR A 8 3.03 30.65 -7.69
C THR A 8 3.27 31.14 -9.13
N GLN A 9 3.84 30.30 -10.01
CA GLN A 9 4.05 30.67 -11.40
C GLN A 9 2.74 30.60 -12.19
N PRO A 10 2.26 31.72 -12.75
CA PRO A 10 0.98 31.79 -13.46
C PRO A 10 0.98 31.01 -14.80
N GLN A 11 2.12 30.48 -15.23
CA GLN A 11 2.25 29.80 -16.53
C GLN A 11 1.84 28.33 -16.50
N ILE A 12 1.78 27.71 -15.32
CA ILE A 12 1.41 26.29 -15.22
C ILE A 12 -0.11 26.21 -15.02
N LEU A 13 -0.80 25.62 -16.00
CA LEU A 13 -2.24 25.36 -15.95
C LEU A 13 -2.54 24.13 -15.08
N TRP A 14 -2.33 24.25 -13.76
CA TRP A 14 -2.48 23.15 -12.79
C TRP A 14 -3.83 22.43 -12.88
N SER A 15 -4.91 23.17 -13.16
CA SER A 15 -6.26 22.60 -13.28
C SER A 15 -6.46 21.65 -14.46
N GLN A 16 -5.58 21.71 -15.47
CA GLN A 16 -5.62 20.86 -16.66
C GLN A 16 -4.64 19.67 -16.57
N LEU A 17 -3.80 19.65 -15.55
CA LEU A 17 -2.74 18.66 -15.39
C LEU A 17 -3.35 17.29 -15.02
N THR A 18 -3.04 16.28 -15.82
CA THR A 18 -3.53 14.90 -15.63
C THR A 18 -2.50 14.00 -14.96
N GLU A 19 -1.22 14.37 -15.00
CA GLU A 19 -0.12 13.57 -14.46
C GLU A 19 0.85 14.49 -13.73
N LEU A 20 1.16 14.15 -12.47
CA LEU A 20 2.09 14.88 -11.62
C LEU A 20 3.17 13.93 -11.13
N ASP A 21 4.43 14.26 -11.38
CA ASP A 21 5.57 13.50 -10.87
C ASP A 21 6.54 14.40 -10.10
N PHE A 22 6.60 14.16 -8.80
CA PHE A 22 7.54 14.72 -7.84
C PHE A 22 8.29 13.63 -7.07
N PHE A 23 8.38 12.41 -7.61
CA PHE A 23 8.99 11.28 -6.92
C PHE A 23 10.51 11.45 -6.70
N GLN A 24 11.17 12.18 -7.59
CA GLN A 24 12.59 12.51 -7.47
C GLN A 24 12.85 13.75 -6.59
N MET A 25 11.79 14.36 -6.05
CA MET A 25 11.86 15.57 -5.26
C MET A 25 11.42 15.27 -3.83
N ALA A 26 12.38 15.25 -2.92
CA ALA A 26 12.12 15.15 -1.50
C ALA A 26 11.43 16.43 -0.98
N LEU A 27 10.10 16.36 -0.83
CA LEU A 27 9.28 17.55 -0.58
C LEU A 27 8.45 17.42 0.67
N ALA A 28 8.30 18.54 1.39
CA ALA A 28 7.41 18.62 2.52
C ALA A 28 5.94 18.40 2.11
N ALA A 29 5.16 17.77 2.99
CA ALA A 29 3.75 17.47 2.78
C ALA A 29 2.93 18.71 2.38
N MET A 30 3.14 19.86 3.05
CA MET A 30 2.31 21.05 2.84
C MET A 30 2.40 21.65 1.42
N PRO A 31 3.58 21.91 0.86
CA PRO A 31 3.70 22.31 -0.54
C PRO A 31 3.01 21.36 -1.52
N ILE A 32 3.15 20.05 -1.31
CA ILE A 32 2.49 19.03 -2.14
C ILE A 32 0.98 19.19 -2.07
N LEU A 33 0.41 19.25 -0.86
CA LEU A 33 -1.03 19.42 -0.64
C LEU A 33 -1.56 20.69 -1.33
N LYS A 34 -0.82 21.80 -1.28
CA LYS A 34 -1.20 23.05 -1.99
C LYS A 34 -1.23 22.90 -3.52
N VAL A 35 -0.31 22.12 -4.09
CA VAL A 35 -0.30 21.81 -5.53
C VAL A 35 -1.44 20.88 -5.90
N LEU A 36 -1.63 19.79 -5.15
CA LEU A 36 -2.69 18.82 -5.40
C LEU A 36 -4.08 19.45 -5.38
N LYS A 37 -4.31 20.43 -4.49
CA LYS A 37 -5.57 21.20 -4.43
C LYS A 37 -5.90 21.91 -5.76
N GLN A 38 -4.91 22.26 -6.56
CA GLN A 38 -5.09 22.92 -7.84
C GLN A 38 -5.25 21.93 -9.00
N CYS A 39 -4.89 20.66 -8.80
CA CYS A 39 -4.85 19.62 -9.83
C CYS A 39 -6.17 18.84 -9.91
N GLY A 40 -7.27 19.52 -10.24
CA GLY A 40 -8.61 18.91 -10.24
C GLY A 40 -8.81 17.76 -11.26
N GLN A 41 -8.01 17.73 -12.33
CA GLN A 41 -8.08 16.72 -13.40
C GLN A 41 -7.04 15.61 -13.28
N LEU A 42 -6.33 15.54 -12.14
CA LEU A 42 -5.23 14.61 -11.93
C LEU A 42 -5.71 13.15 -12.00
N LYS A 43 -5.04 12.33 -12.80
CA LYS A 43 -5.29 10.89 -13.00
C LYS A 43 -4.16 10.03 -12.46
N SER A 44 -2.92 10.49 -12.58
CA SER A 44 -1.73 9.83 -12.04
C SER A 44 -0.92 10.80 -11.19
N CYS A 45 -0.42 10.33 -10.04
CA CYS A 45 0.37 11.14 -9.12
C CYS A 45 1.49 10.32 -8.51
N HIS A 46 2.73 10.79 -8.65
CA HIS A 46 3.93 10.18 -8.08
C HIS A 46 4.61 11.19 -7.15
N LEU A 47 4.80 10.85 -5.89
CA LEU A 47 5.24 11.79 -4.86
C LEU A 47 6.32 11.18 -3.99
N TRP A 48 7.31 11.99 -3.59
CA TRP A 48 8.17 11.68 -2.46
C TRP A 48 7.96 12.69 -1.35
N VAL A 49 7.38 12.23 -0.23
CA VAL A 49 6.99 13.08 0.89
C VAL A 49 8.00 12.92 2.03
N GLU A 50 8.67 14.00 2.40
CA GLU A 50 9.51 14.04 3.59
C GLU A 50 8.84 14.81 4.71
N HIS A 51 8.77 14.19 5.88
CA HIS A 51 8.50 14.93 7.10
C HIS A 51 9.80 15.59 7.57
N GLY A 52 9.85 16.92 7.57
CA GLY A 52 11.02 17.65 8.05
C GLY A 52 11.30 17.35 9.53
N GLU A 53 12.57 17.23 9.90
CA GLU A 53 13.05 16.93 11.27
C GLU A 53 12.69 18.01 12.30
N HIS A 54 12.33 19.19 11.82
CA HIS A 54 11.93 20.29 12.69
C HIS A 54 10.45 20.15 13.02
N ARG A 55 10.13 20.27 14.31
CA ARG A 55 8.79 20.27 14.90
C ARG A 55 7.87 21.26 14.18
N PHE A 56 7.39 20.90 13.00
CA PHE A 56 6.32 21.63 12.36
C PHE A 56 5.11 21.47 13.26
N PRO A 57 4.36 22.56 13.52
CA PRO A 57 3.11 22.44 14.26
C PRO A 57 2.29 21.33 13.61
N THR A 58 1.66 20.50 14.44
CA THR A 58 0.70 19.50 13.96
C THR A 58 -0.17 20.14 12.89
N LEU A 59 -0.35 19.43 11.77
CA LEU A 59 -1.08 19.91 10.60
C LEU A 59 -2.52 20.34 10.91
N GLU A 60 -2.98 20.13 12.15
CA GLU A 60 -4.17 20.68 12.79
C GLU A 60 -4.29 22.21 12.70
N SER A 61 -3.17 22.95 12.57
CA SER A 61 -3.17 24.43 12.48
C SER A 61 -3.48 25.01 11.10
N ILE A 62 -3.53 24.19 10.04
CA ILE A 62 -3.80 24.65 8.67
C ILE A 62 -5.15 24.10 8.24
N GLY A 63 -6.02 25.02 7.82
CA GLY A 63 -7.43 24.82 7.46
C GLY A 63 -7.75 23.41 6.99
N SER A 64 -8.74 22.82 7.64
CA SER A 64 -9.31 21.48 7.50
C SER A 64 -9.98 21.25 6.13
N GLU A 65 -9.40 21.75 5.05
CA GLU A 65 -9.94 21.52 3.71
C GLU A 65 -9.39 20.22 3.14
N ASP A 66 -10.30 19.25 2.99
CA ASP A 66 -10.04 18.00 2.28
C ASP A 66 -9.74 18.28 0.81
N ILE A 67 -8.69 17.63 0.30
CA ILE A 67 -8.27 17.72 -1.10
C ILE A 67 -8.99 16.64 -1.89
N LYS A 68 -9.91 17.08 -2.74
CA LYS A 68 -10.69 16.20 -3.61
C LYS A 68 -9.96 15.96 -4.92
N LEU A 69 -9.54 14.71 -5.15
CA LEU A 69 -8.90 14.26 -6.38
C LEU A 69 -9.81 13.22 -7.05
N ALA A 70 -10.96 13.69 -7.54
CA ALA A 70 -12.05 12.84 -8.01
C ALA A 70 -11.69 11.95 -9.22
N HIS A 71 -10.67 12.33 -10.00
CA HIS A 71 -10.25 11.59 -11.19
C HIS A 71 -8.96 10.78 -10.99
N LEU A 72 -8.36 10.81 -9.80
CA LEU A 72 -7.11 10.13 -9.52
C LEU A 72 -7.32 8.62 -9.52
N ARG A 73 -6.60 7.92 -10.40
CA ARG A 73 -6.68 6.45 -10.55
C ARG A 73 -5.43 5.78 -10.02
N LEU A 74 -4.26 6.41 -10.16
CA LEU A 74 -2.97 5.92 -9.69
C LEU A 74 -2.35 6.93 -8.71
N LEU A 75 -1.95 6.44 -7.54
CA LEU A 75 -1.18 7.19 -6.56
C LEU A 75 0.04 6.38 -6.12
N VAL A 76 1.24 6.90 -6.38
CA VAL A 76 2.51 6.36 -5.91
C VAL A 76 3.10 7.35 -4.91
N VAL A 77 3.33 6.90 -3.67
CA VAL A 77 3.93 7.75 -2.62
C VAL A 77 5.10 7.04 -1.98
N GLY A 78 6.28 7.63 -2.14
CA GLY A 78 7.47 7.29 -1.37
C GLY A 78 7.68 8.26 -0.22
N GLY A 79 8.46 7.86 0.78
CA GLY A 79 9.15 8.80 1.66
C GLY A 79 9.09 8.51 3.15
N LYS A 80 9.30 9.57 3.94
CA LYS A 80 9.55 9.54 5.38
C LYS A 80 8.39 10.20 6.12
N ILE A 81 7.23 9.57 6.09
CA ILE A 81 6.01 10.11 6.71
C ILE A 81 5.95 9.60 8.16
N SER A 82 6.17 10.52 9.10
CA SER A 82 6.08 10.23 10.53
C SER A 82 4.63 10.15 11.02
N GLN A 83 4.45 9.52 12.18
CA GLN A 83 3.16 9.49 12.86
C GLN A 83 2.64 10.92 13.11
N GLY A 84 1.35 11.14 12.87
CA GLY A 84 0.70 12.44 13.12
C GLY A 84 0.79 13.44 11.98
N ASN A 85 1.51 13.14 10.88
CA ASN A 85 1.51 14.03 9.71
C ASN A 85 0.13 14.08 9.01
N ARG A 86 -0.73 13.06 9.14
CA ARG A 86 -2.08 13.06 8.57
C ARG A 86 -2.14 13.46 7.08
N PHE A 87 -1.07 13.18 6.32
CA PHE A 87 -0.97 13.55 4.90
C PHE A 87 -2.08 12.89 4.10
N PHE A 88 -2.29 11.59 4.31
CA PHE A 88 -3.29 10.81 3.59
C PHE A 88 -4.70 11.15 4.07
N ALA A 89 -4.93 11.41 5.36
CA ALA A 89 -6.24 11.79 5.87
C ALA A 89 -6.80 13.08 5.25
N ARG A 90 -5.98 13.91 4.60
CA ARG A 90 -6.42 15.10 3.86
C ARG A 90 -6.84 14.81 2.42
N LEU A 91 -6.62 13.60 1.91
CA LEU A 91 -6.92 13.24 0.53
C LEU A 91 -8.27 12.53 0.44
N PHE A 92 -9.09 12.96 -0.51
CA PHE A 92 -10.33 12.31 -0.88
C PHE A 92 -10.25 11.86 -2.34
N VAL A 93 -10.09 10.55 -2.55
CA VAL A 93 -9.63 9.92 -3.80
C VAL A 93 -10.60 8.83 -4.29
N PRO A 94 -11.88 9.14 -4.54
CA PRO A 94 -12.93 8.12 -4.73
C PRO A 94 -12.72 7.20 -5.95
N SER A 95 -11.97 7.66 -6.97
CA SER A 95 -11.70 6.89 -8.19
C SER A 95 -10.40 6.09 -8.15
N LEU A 96 -9.71 6.04 -7.00
CA LEU A 96 -8.42 5.39 -6.87
C LEU A 96 -8.55 3.88 -7.15
N ALA A 97 -7.77 3.40 -8.11
CA ALA A 97 -7.69 2.00 -8.49
C ALA A 97 -6.35 1.38 -8.03
N ASP A 98 -5.28 2.14 -8.12
CA ASP A 98 -3.92 1.66 -7.88
C ASP A 98 -3.24 2.56 -6.84
N LEU A 99 -2.78 1.95 -5.76
CA LEU A 99 -2.07 2.63 -4.68
C LEU A 99 -0.76 1.92 -4.38
N CYS A 100 0.36 2.62 -4.57
CA CYS A 100 1.69 2.10 -4.28
C CYS A 100 2.38 2.98 -3.24
N LEU A 101 2.79 2.37 -2.13
CA LEU A 101 3.41 3.06 -1.01
C LEU A 101 4.79 2.47 -0.74
N THR A 102 5.81 3.33 -0.64
CA THR A 102 7.17 2.97 -0.24
C THR A 102 7.59 3.82 0.93
N MET A 103 7.41 3.29 2.15
CA MET A 103 7.52 4.06 3.38
C MET A 103 8.74 3.68 4.19
N GLU A 104 9.55 4.66 4.58
CA GLU A 104 10.64 4.38 5.53
C GLU A 104 10.08 3.96 6.90
N TYR A 105 8.92 4.51 7.29
CA TYR A 105 8.28 4.21 8.57
C TYR A 105 6.87 3.62 8.38
N PRO A 106 6.48 2.61 9.17
CA PRO A 106 5.17 1.97 9.05
C PRO A 106 3.98 2.80 9.55
N HIS A 107 4.23 3.96 10.18
CA HIS A 107 3.19 4.77 10.84
C HIS A 107 2.17 5.38 9.87
N ALA A 108 2.43 5.34 8.56
CA ALA A 108 1.49 5.81 7.55
C ALA A 108 0.27 4.88 7.38
N PHE A 109 0.32 3.64 7.87
CA PHE A 109 -0.73 2.64 7.60
C PHE A 109 -2.12 3.06 8.12
N ALA A 110 -2.21 3.60 9.33
CA ALA A 110 -3.49 4.07 9.89
C ALA A 110 -4.05 5.27 9.10
N ASP A 111 -3.17 6.18 8.65
CA ASP A 111 -3.53 7.37 7.87
C ASP A 111 -4.03 6.98 6.46
N VAL A 112 -3.34 6.04 5.82
CA VAL A 112 -3.75 5.43 4.54
C VAL A 112 -5.09 4.71 4.70
N SER A 113 -5.27 3.96 5.77
CA SER A 113 -6.52 3.27 6.07
C SER A 113 -7.68 4.25 6.23
N ALA A 114 -7.45 5.38 6.91
CA ALA A 114 -8.45 6.44 7.06
C ALA A 114 -8.81 7.08 5.72
N MET A 115 -7.82 7.43 4.89
CA MET A 115 -8.02 7.97 3.55
C MET A 115 -8.89 7.04 2.68
N LEU A 116 -8.56 5.75 2.67
CA LEU A 116 -9.24 4.76 1.84
C LEU A 116 -10.68 4.52 2.30
N ARG A 117 -10.91 4.46 3.62
CA ARG A 117 -12.26 4.37 4.21
C ARG A 117 -13.10 5.59 3.90
N ALA A 118 -12.56 6.79 4.08
CA ALA A 118 -13.25 8.05 3.79
C ALA A 118 -13.65 8.13 2.31
N SER A 119 -12.75 7.69 1.42
CA SER A 119 -12.92 7.80 -0.03
C SER A 119 -13.81 6.71 -0.65
N ARG A 120 -14.15 5.64 0.09
CA ARG A 120 -14.93 4.48 -0.41
C ARG A 120 -14.40 3.92 -1.74
N THR A 121 -13.08 3.80 -1.83
CA THR A 121 -12.39 3.44 -3.08
C THR A 121 -12.69 2.02 -3.52
N SER A 122 -12.67 1.80 -4.84
CA SER A 122 -12.76 0.47 -5.45
C SER A 122 -11.37 -0.03 -5.86
N LEU A 123 -10.45 -0.04 -4.90
CA LEU A 123 -9.04 -0.36 -5.12
C LEU A 123 -8.87 -1.75 -5.77
N LYS A 124 -7.99 -1.83 -6.76
CA LYS A 124 -7.65 -3.01 -7.55
C LYS A 124 -6.25 -3.51 -7.26
N ILE A 125 -5.30 -2.59 -7.13
CA ILE A 125 -3.90 -2.89 -6.83
C ILE A 125 -3.51 -2.12 -5.58
N PHE A 126 -3.01 -2.84 -4.58
CA PHE A 126 -2.43 -2.26 -3.39
C PHE A 126 -1.01 -2.78 -3.22
N GLN A 127 -0.04 -1.88 -3.33
CA GLN A 127 1.35 -2.14 -3.00
C GLN A 127 1.76 -1.37 -1.75
N TYR A 128 2.31 -2.08 -0.78
CA TYR A 128 2.86 -1.50 0.44
C TYR A 128 4.22 -2.09 0.73
N ASP A 129 5.24 -1.28 0.57
CA ASP A 129 6.61 -1.60 0.94
C ASP A 129 7.06 -0.69 2.07
N SER A 130 7.72 -1.29 3.06
CA SER A 130 8.29 -0.56 4.18
C SER A 130 9.65 -1.12 4.54
N ASN A 131 10.64 -0.22 4.58
CA ASN A 131 12.04 -0.58 4.83
C ASN A 131 12.31 -0.94 6.30
N LYS A 132 11.39 -0.61 7.21
CA LYS A 132 11.55 -0.84 8.66
C LYS A 132 10.44 -1.77 9.16
N ALA A 133 10.80 -3.03 9.37
CA ALA A 133 9.90 -4.10 9.80
C ALA A 133 9.38 -3.97 11.25
N THR A 134 9.68 -2.89 11.98
CA THR A 134 9.53 -2.85 13.44
C THR A 134 8.13 -2.56 13.95
N HIS A 135 7.21 -2.04 13.14
CA HIS A 135 5.82 -1.84 13.58
C HIS A 135 4.85 -2.39 12.55
N LEU A 136 4.36 -3.59 12.80
CA LEU A 136 3.22 -4.14 12.08
C LEU A 136 1.94 -3.47 12.59
N PRO A 137 0.94 -3.21 11.72
CA PRO A 137 -0.39 -2.83 12.17
C PRO A 137 -0.97 -3.92 13.07
N GLU A 138 -1.86 -3.53 13.99
CA GLU A 138 -2.59 -4.50 14.78
C GLU A 138 -3.40 -5.42 13.85
N VAL A 139 -3.53 -6.70 14.22
CA VAL A 139 -4.21 -7.72 13.38
C VAL A 139 -5.61 -7.28 12.98
N LEU A 140 -6.37 -6.72 13.93
CA LEU A 140 -7.72 -6.23 13.67
C LEU A 140 -7.75 -5.06 12.69
N GLU A 141 -6.82 -4.11 12.81
CA GLU A 141 -6.72 -2.96 11.89
C GLU A 141 -6.39 -3.42 10.46
N LEU A 142 -5.47 -4.38 10.33
CA LEU A 142 -5.12 -4.97 9.05
C LEU A 142 -6.34 -5.67 8.43
N GLU A 143 -7.02 -6.54 9.17
CA GLU A 143 -8.17 -7.27 8.65
C GLU A 143 -9.32 -6.34 8.25
N ASP A 144 -9.61 -5.32 9.05
CA ASP A 144 -10.66 -4.35 8.73
C ASP A 144 -10.30 -3.52 7.50
N LEU A 145 -9.02 -3.22 7.30
CA LEU A 145 -8.54 -2.65 6.05
C LEU A 145 -8.79 -3.59 4.87
N LEU A 146 -8.39 -4.86 4.97
CA LEU A 146 -8.57 -5.83 3.88
C LEU A 146 -10.05 -6.05 3.54
N LYS A 147 -10.94 -6.11 4.54
CA LYS A 147 -12.40 -6.19 4.33
C LYS A 147 -12.95 -5.00 3.56
N SER A 148 -12.33 -3.83 3.70
CA SER A 148 -12.74 -2.62 3.01
C SER A 148 -12.45 -2.67 1.50
N PHE A 149 -11.68 -3.66 1.01
CA PHE A 149 -11.31 -3.79 -0.41
C PHE A 149 -11.77 -5.12 -1.04
N PRO A 150 -13.10 -5.36 -1.13
CA PRO A 150 -13.62 -6.58 -1.76
C PRO A 150 -13.30 -6.67 -3.26
N SER A 151 -12.94 -5.53 -3.87
CA SER A 151 -12.58 -5.39 -5.29
C SER A 151 -11.12 -5.65 -5.60
N LEU A 152 -10.26 -5.84 -4.58
CA LEU A 152 -8.82 -5.97 -4.74
C LEU A 152 -8.45 -7.23 -5.53
N VAL A 153 -7.59 -7.07 -6.53
CA VAL A 153 -7.11 -8.13 -7.41
C VAL A 153 -5.66 -8.47 -7.12
N GLU A 154 -4.86 -7.45 -6.80
CA GLU A 154 -3.44 -7.59 -6.49
C GLU A 154 -3.12 -6.93 -5.14
N LEU A 155 -2.57 -7.74 -4.24
CA LEU A 155 -2.01 -7.31 -2.98
C LEU A 155 -0.52 -7.61 -2.99
N ASN A 156 0.31 -6.58 -2.99
CA ASN A 156 1.76 -6.69 -2.90
C ASN A 156 2.27 -6.01 -1.63
N SER A 157 2.58 -6.79 -0.60
CA SER A 157 2.90 -6.21 0.70
C SER A 157 4.13 -6.82 1.33
N SER A 158 5.02 -5.96 1.85
CA SER A 158 6.08 -6.36 2.77
C SER A 158 5.59 -6.52 4.22
N LEU A 159 4.27 -6.57 4.45
CA LEU A 159 3.71 -6.87 5.76
C LEU A 159 3.78 -8.38 6.06
N LYS A 160 4.10 -8.72 7.30
CA LYS A 160 3.94 -10.08 7.82
C LYS A 160 2.47 -10.28 8.20
N PHE A 161 1.81 -11.22 7.55
CA PHE A 161 0.42 -11.55 7.86
C PHE A 161 0.38 -12.64 8.93
N PRO A 162 -0.45 -12.51 9.98
CA PRO A 162 -0.72 -13.61 10.88
C PRO A 162 -1.33 -14.79 10.13
N SER A 163 -0.99 -16.01 10.53
CA SER A 163 -1.55 -17.25 9.97
C SER A 163 -3.08 -17.25 9.94
N SER A 164 -3.74 -16.74 10.99
CA SER A 164 -5.21 -16.63 11.05
C SER A 164 -5.78 -15.69 9.98
N THR A 165 -5.12 -14.57 9.70
CA THR A 165 -5.53 -13.64 8.64
C THR A 165 -5.32 -14.27 7.27
N LEU A 166 -4.19 -14.96 7.05
CA LEU A 166 -3.94 -15.68 5.80
C LEU A 166 -4.97 -16.76 5.56
N GLU A 167 -5.32 -17.56 6.57
CA GLU A 167 -6.36 -18.58 6.48
C GLU A 167 -7.67 -18.00 5.94
N ARG A 168 -8.10 -16.87 6.49
CA ARG A 168 -9.31 -16.17 6.04
C ARG A 168 -9.20 -15.59 4.64
N VAL A 169 -8.01 -15.12 4.24
CA VAL A 169 -7.73 -14.74 2.84
C VAL A 169 -7.88 -15.97 1.94
N PHE A 170 -7.30 -17.11 2.30
CA PHE A 170 -7.38 -18.37 1.53
C PHE A 170 -8.79 -18.94 1.46
N GLN A 171 -9.59 -18.76 2.51
CA GLN A 171 -11.01 -19.11 2.56
C GLN A 171 -11.92 -18.12 1.81
N ARG A 172 -11.37 -16.99 1.32
CA ARG A 172 -12.07 -15.88 0.63
C ARG A 172 -13.01 -15.06 1.50
N GLU A 173 -12.88 -15.18 2.81
CA GLU A 173 -13.54 -14.27 3.74
C GLU A 173 -12.93 -12.87 3.66
N LEU A 174 -11.61 -12.82 3.49
CA LEU A 174 -10.85 -11.61 3.22
C LEU A 174 -10.40 -11.64 1.76
N LEU A 175 -10.54 -10.51 1.06
CA LEU A 175 -10.10 -10.33 -0.33
C LEU A 175 -10.62 -11.41 -1.31
N PRO A 176 -11.95 -11.54 -1.48
CA PRO A 176 -12.55 -12.63 -2.26
C PRO A 176 -12.12 -12.68 -3.73
N ARG A 177 -11.61 -11.56 -4.28
CA ARG A 177 -11.20 -11.40 -5.68
C ARG A 177 -9.68 -11.38 -5.90
N VAL A 178 -8.88 -11.60 -4.86
CA VAL A 178 -7.42 -11.56 -5.00
C VAL A 178 -6.93 -12.70 -5.89
N GLU A 179 -6.13 -12.32 -6.89
CA GLU A 179 -5.47 -13.22 -7.84
C GLU A 179 -3.97 -13.24 -7.62
N VAL A 180 -3.38 -12.09 -7.27
CA VAL A 180 -1.95 -11.94 -6.99
C VAL A 180 -1.75 -11.55 -5.54
N LEU A 181 -0.99 -12.37 -4.81
CA LEU A 181 -0.65 -12.13 -3.41
C LEU A 181 0.86 -12.17 -3.24
N ASN A 182 1.47 -11.07 -2.81
CA ASN A 182 2.83 -11.04 -2.26
C ASN A 182 2.77 -10.67 -0.79
N CYS A 183 3.35 -11.51 0.06
CA CYS A 183 3.35 -11.33 1.50
C CYS A 183 4.60 -11.91 2.15
N ILE A 184 4.89 -11.46 3.37
CA ILE A 184 5.90 -12.08 4.23
C ILE A 184 5.24 -13.19 5.06
N VAL A 185 5.87 -14.37 5.10
CA VAL A 185 5.43 -15.54 5.90
C VAL A 185 6.60 -16.00 6.77
N GLY A 186 6.33 -16.34 8.04
CA GLY A 186 7.34 -16.93 8.92
C GLY A 186 7.76 -18.32 8.44
N MET A 187 9.04 -18.67 8.60
CA MET A 187 9.54 -19.99 8.18
C MET A 187 8.82 -21.15 8.88
N ASP A 188 8.43 -20.94 10.14
CA ASP A 188 7.66 -21.84 10.98
C ASP A 188 6.21 -22.01 10.51
N GLU A 189 5.69 -21.08 9.72
CA GLU A 189 4.31 -21.08 9.22
C GLU A 189 4.18 -21.65 7.79
N LEU A 190 5.28 -22.04 7.14
CA LEU A 190 5.29 -22.41 5.71
C LEU A 190 4.46 -23.64 5.37
N ASP A 191 4.58 -24.72 6.14
CA ASP A 191 3.80 -25.95 5.87
C ASP A 191 2.29 -25.68 5.99
N ALA A 192 1.88 -24.86 6.97
CA ALA A 192 0.50 -24.42 7.13
C ALA A 192 0.07 -23.55 5.94
N PHE A 193 0.91 -22.60 5.53
CA PHE A 193 0.66 -21.74 4.38
C PHE A 193 0.43 -22.53 3.08
N PHE A 194 1.30 -23.49 2.77
CA PHE A 194 1.15 -24.32 1.58
C PHE A 194 -0.09 -25.21 1.65
N SER A 195 -0.42 -25.74 2.83
CA SER A 195 -1.65 -26.48 3.04
C SER A 195 -2.89 -25.63 2.72
N MET A 196 -2.92 -24.37 3.17
CA MET A 196 -3.99 -23.41 2.83
C MET A 196 -4.06 -23.13 1.32
N LEU A 197 -2.91 -22.93 0.67
CA LEU A 197 -2.82 -22.66 -0.77
C LEU A 197 -3.36 -23.84 -1.61
N ILE A 198 -2.94 -25.07 -1.28
CA ILE A 198 -3.40 -26.29 -1.95
C ILE A 198 -4.90 -26.46 -1.76
N ASN A 199 -5.39 -26.31 -0.52
CA ASN A 199 -6.81 -26.42 -0.20
C ASN A 199 -7.65 -25.41 -0.99
N ARG A 200 -7.17 -24.18 -1.20
CA ARG A 200 -7.86 -23.19 -2.03
C ARG A 200 -7.92 -23.60 -3.50
N ARG A 201 -6.85 -24.17 -4.04
CA ARG A 201 -6.78 -24.61 -5.46
C ARG A 201 -7.68 -25.81 -5.74
N SER A 202 -7.85 -26.72 -4.78
CA SER A 202 -8.64 -27.93 -4.95
C SER A 202 -10.16 -27.72 -4.91
N ARG A 203 -10.66 -26.49 -4.63
CA ARG A 203 -12.10 -26.21 -4.57
C ARG A 203 -12.72 -26.11 -5.99
N PRO A 204 -13.66 -27.01 -6.37
CA PRO A 204 -14.31 -26.96 -7.69
C PRO A 204 -15.17 -25.71 -7.89
N GLY A 205 -15.26 -25.19 -9.12
CA GLY A 205 -16.20 -24.11 -9.48
C GLY A 205 -15.71 -22.67 -9.23
N SER A 206 -14.44 -22.49 -8.92
CA SER A 206 -13.84 -21.20 -8.64
C SER A 206 -13.17 -20.60 -9.89
N SER A 207 -13.81 -19.66 -10.58
CA SER A 207 -13.19 -18.91 -11.69
C SER A 207 -12.19 -17.83 -11.25
N CYS A 208 -12.24 -17.35 -10.00
CA CYS A 208 -11.31 -16.35 -9.43
C CYS A 208 -10.25 -17.01 -8.51
N GLY A 209 -9.37 -17.84 -9.07
CA GLY A 209 -8.29 -18.49 -8.33
C GLY A 209 -7.10 -17.55 -8.05
N LEU A 210 -6.35 -17.79 -6.97
CA LEU A 210 -5.02 -17.20 -6.80
C LEU A 210 -4.12 -17.70 -7.94
N ARG A 211 -3.83 -16.82 -8.90
CA ARG A 211 -2.98 -17.13 -10.05
C ARG A 211 -1.49 -17.09 -9.68
N LYS A 212 -1.13 -16.21 -8.75
CA LYS A 212 0.27 -15.96 -8.38
C LYS A 212 0.39 -15.68 -6.90
N VAL A 213 1.35 -16.35 -6.27
CA VAL A 213 1.70 -16.14 -4.87
C VAL A 213 3.20 -15.96 -4.78
N TRP A 214 3.60 -14.86 -4.18
CA TRP A 214 4.98 -14.52 -3.88
C TRP A 214 5.16 -14.51 -2.37
N ILE A 215 6.24 -15.14 -1.91
CA ILE A 215 6.56 -15.24 -0.50
C ILE A 215 7.93 -14.64 -0.31
N THR A 216 8.02 -13.66 0.59
CA THR A 216 9.30 -13.09 1.02
C THR A 216 9.63 -13.61 2.41
N PHE A 217 10.88 -14.01 2.63
CA PHE A 217 11.37 -14.49 3.93
C PHE A 217 12.14 -13.38 4.65
N THR A 218 12.01 -13.31 5.99
CA THR A 218 12.78 -12.38 6.81
C THR A 218 14.27 -12.77 6.88
N GLU A 219 15.17 -11.79 7.00
CA GLU A 219 16.62 -12.00 6.85
C GLU A 219 17.23 -13.01 7.83
N ASP A 220 16.68 -13.13 9.05
CA ASP A 220 17.10 -14.12 10.06
C ASP A 220 16.97 -15.58 9.59
N ALA A 221 16.23 -15.81 8.50
CA ALA A 221 16.04 -17.11 7.89
C ALA A 221 16.94 -17.38 6.68
N LYS A 222 17.78 -16.43 6.23
CA LYS A 222 18.51 -16.58 4.96
C LYS A 222 19.53 -17.73 4.97
N GLU A 223 20.22 -17.99 6.09
CA GLU A 223 21.25 -19.05 6.16
C GLU A 223 20.68 -20.49 6.23
N SER A 224 19.49 -20.69 6.80
CA SER A 224 18.79 -21.99 6.82
C SER A 224 17.71 -22.11 5.74
N GLY A 225 17.48 -21.03 5.00
CA GLY A 225 16.36 -20.87 4.08
C GLY A 225 16.59 -21.51 2.72
N GLU A 226 17.83 -21.66 2.25
CA GLU A 226 18.09 -22.19 0.90
C GLU A 226 17.80 -23.69 0.80
N GLU A 227 18.33 -24.51 1.72
CA GLU A 227 18.06 -25.96 1.76
C GLU A 227 16.57 -26.24 1.96
N ARG A 228 15.92 -25.47 2.83
CA ARG A 228 14.49 -25.63 3.13
C ARG A 228 13.59 -25.11 2.01
N SER A 229 13.98 -24.03 1.34
CA SER A 229 13.29 -23.52 0.15
C SER A 229 13.38 -24.50 -1.01
N GLN A 230 14.53 -25.15 -1.20
CA GLN A 230 14.72 -26.20 -2.20
C GLN A 230 13.81 -27.40 -1.88
N SER A 231 13.81 -27.87 -0.63
CA SER A 231 12.92 -28.95 -0.18
C SER A 231 11.43 -28.62 -0.38
N ILE A 232 11.03 -27.36 -0.17
CA ILE A 232 9.66 -26.88 -0.42
C ILE A 232 9.34 -26.83 -1.92
N SER A 233 10.25 -26.31 -2.75
CA SER A 233 10.12 -26.34 -4.21
C SER A 233 9.90 -27.78 -4.69
N ASP A 234 10.68 -28.73 -4.17
CA ASP A 234 10.61 -30.13 -4.54
C ASP A 234 9.31 -30.80 -4.03
N LYS A 235 8.87 -30.46 -2.81
CA LYS A 235 7.66 -31.00 -2.18
C LYS A 235 6.36 -30.47 -2.80
N TYR A 236 6.35 -29.22 -3.25
CA TYR A 236 5.14 -28.51 -3.69
C TYR A 236 5.14 -28.10 -5.17
N GLY A 237 6.24 -28.32 -5.90
CA GLY A 237 6.38 -28.00 -7.32
C GLY A 237 6.39 -26.49 -7.61
N ILE A 238 6.99 -25.69 -6.74
CA ILE A 238 6.96 -24.21 -6.82
C ILE A 238 8.29 -23.68 -7.34
N THR A 239 8.29 -23.07 -8.53
CA THR A 239 9.49 -22.49 -9.13
C THR A 239 9.86 -21.17 -8.45
N ARG A 240 11.11 -21.08 -7.97
CA ARG A 240 11.71 -19.82 -7.50
C ARG A 240 11.84 -18.85 -8.69
N VAL A 241 11.53 -17.57 -8.49
CA VAL A 241 11.86 -16.48 -9.45
C VAL A 241 12.84 -15.55 -8.79
#